data_AF-A0A7G3FJB9-F1
#
_entry.id   AF-A0A7G3FJB9-F1
#
_cell.length_a   1.000
_cell.length_b   1.000
_cell.length_c   1.000
_cell.angle_alpha   90.00
_cell.angle_beta   90.00
_cell.angle_gamma   90.00
#
_symmetry.space_group_name_H-M   'P 1'
#
loop_
_entity.id
_entity.type
_entity.pdbx_description
1 polymer ?
#
loop_
_entity_poly.entity_id
_entity_poly.type
_entity_poly.pdbx_seq_one_letter_code
_entity_poly.pdbx_strand_id
1 'polypeptide(L)'
;MIGIVVILGVSWLLLVFIQEKGLSVLGFIPLKKALIQFSYGLASVMLIRAIILLFEAQFKSFEFTANPVFNPEELFNSFWYHFKSALTEELMYRGALLYILIQRIGPKKAIWITSLIFGVYHWFSYNMFGGAIVPMIYILLITGVAGFVWAYAYHKTNSMAMAIGMHLGSNFFLSLFLPNQPYGELLYSITGVAELSEWNQLYVALFSGLGPSILMFFAIKLYLKMEKKFNDSEKALT
;
A
#
# COMPACT_ATOMS: atom_id res chain seq x y z
N MET A 1 -15.02 11.24 -7.00
CA MET A 1 -14.71 10.59 -8.29
C MET A 1 -14.12 11.56 -9.32
N ILE A 2 -14.59 12.82 -9.39
CA ILE A 2 -14.01 13.86 -10.27
C ILE A 2 -12.48 13.99 -10.11
N GLY A 3 -11.95 13.93 -8.89
CA GLY A 3 -10.50 14.00 -8.66
C GLY A 3 -9.70 12.93 -9.41
N ILE A 4 -10.17 11.68 -9.45
CA ILE A 4 -9.51 10.60 -10.21
C ILE A 4 -9.51 10.89 -11.71
N VAL A 5 -10.62 11.41 -12.24
CA VAL A 5 -10.73 11.79 -13.66
C VAL A 5 -9.76 12.93 -13.99
N VAL A 6 -9.67 13.94 -13.12
CA VAL A 6 -8.71 15.05 -13.27
C VAL A 6 -7.27 14.52 -13.23
N ILE A 7 -6.93 13.65 -12.28
CA ILE A 7 -5.58 13.05 -12.18
C ILE A 7 -5.25 12.23 -13.44
N LEU A 8 -6.21 11.47 -13.99
CA LEU A 8 -6.01 10.74 -15.23
C LEU A 8 -5.82 11.68 -16.43
N GLY A 9 -6.59 12.76 -16.52
CA GLY A 9 -6.44 13.79 -17.55
C GLY A 9 -5.07 14.46 -17.50
N VAL A 10 -4.63 14.90 -16.31
CA VAL A 10 -3.30 15.47 -16.10
C VAL A 10 -2.21 14.45 -16.40
N SER A 11 -2.36 13.21 -15.95
CA SER A 11 -1.43 12.12 -16.24
C SER A 11 -1.27 11.89 -17.74
N TRP A 12 -2.38 11.88 -18.48
CA TRP A 12 -2.36 11.72 -19.92
C TRP A 12 -1.64 12.88 -20.61
N LEU A 13 -1.92 14.13 -20.24
CA LEU A 13 -1.24 15.30 -20.80
C LEU A 13 0.27 15.25 -20.53
N LEU A 14 0.68 14.96 -19.30
CA LEU A 14 2.10 14.83 -18.93
C LEU A 14 2.79 13.73 -19.76
N LEU A 15 2.16 12.57 -19.93
CA LEU A 15 2.74 11.46 -20.68
C LEU A 15 2.84 11.75 -22.17
N VAL A 16 1.81 12.38 -22.77
CA VAL A 16 1.82 12.73 -24.20
C VAL A 16 2.90 13.76 -24.49
N PHE A 17 2.96 14.85 -23.72
CA PHE A 17 3.90 15.94 -24.02
C PHE A 17 5.35 15.68 -23.59
N ILE A 18 5.59 14.87 -22.55
CA ILE A 18 6.94 14.66 -22.01
C ILE A 18 7.56 13.34 -22.50
N GLN A 19 6.74 12.32 -22.80
CA GLN A 19 7.21 10.96 -23.11
C GLN A 19 6.65 10.38 -24.41
N GLU A 20 5.73 11.08 -25.09
CA GLU A 20 5.04 10.57 -26.28
C GLU A 20 4.36 9.21 -26.02
N LYS A 21 3.80 9.04 -24.81
CA LYS A 21 3.08 7.83 -24.39
C LYS A 21 1.65 8.14 -23.96
N GLY A 22 0.80 7.12 -24.01
CA GLY A 22 -0.55 7.15 -23.45
C GLY A 22 -0.63 6.52 -22.06
N LEU A 23 -1.85 6.44 -21.50
CA LEU A 23 -2.12 5.85 -20.18
C LEU A 23 -1.85 4.33 -20.10
N SER A 24 -1.53 3.67 -21.21
CA SER A 24 -1.17 2.24 -21.20
C SER A 24 0.08 1.95 -20.34
N VAL A 25 0.96 2.94 -20.13
CA VAL A 25 2.14 2.82 -19.26
C VAL A 25 1.80 2.63 -17.78
N LEU A 26 0.55 2.86 -17.40
CA LEU A 26 0.03 2.58 -16.07
C LEU A 26 -0.07 1.07 -15.79
N GLY A 27 -0.03 0.25 -16.85
CA GLY A 27 0.12 -1.21 -16.78
C GLY A 27 -1.15 -1.98 -16.46
N PHE A 28 -2.33 -1.43 -16.79
CA PHE A 28 -3.60 -2.14 -16.66
C PHE A 28 -3.88 -3.15 -17.79
N ILE A 29 -3.01 -3.20 -18.81
CA ILE A 29 -3.14 -4.08 -19.98
C ILE A 29 -1.88 -4.97 -20.09
N PRO A 30 -2.03 -6.30 -20.27
CA PRO A 30 -3.30 -7.04 -20.39
C PRO A 30 -4.05 -7.18 -19.05
N LEU A 31 -5.38 -7.07 -19.12
CA LEU A 31 -6.24 -7.05 -17.92
C LEU A 31 -6.07 -8.27 -17.03
N LYS A 32 -5.94 -9.47 -17.62
CA LYS A 32 -5.70 -10.72 -16.87
C LYS A 32 -4.46 -10.62 -15.97
N LYS A 33 -3.36 -10.07 -16.49
CA LYS A 33 -2.11 -9.90 -15.73
C LYS A 33 -2.29 -8.87 -14.62
N ALA A 34 -2.93 -7.73 -14.92
CA ALA A 34 -3.21 -6.71 -13.94
C ALA A 34 -4.09 -7.24 -12.80
N LEU A 35 -5.15 -8.02 -13.11
CA LEU A 35 -6.01 -8.64 -12.10
C LEU A 35 -5.24 -9.64 -11.23
N ILE A 36 -4.36 -10.48 -11.79
CA ILE A 36 -3.52 -11.40 -11.01
C ILE A 36 -2.62 -10.61 -10.06
N GLN A 37 -1.98 -9.54 -10.54
CA GLN A 37 -1.11 -8.70 -9.73
C GLN A 37 -1.85 -7.98 -8.61
N PHE A 38 -3.03 -7.43 -8.91
CA PHE A 38 -3.91 -6.82 -7.91
C PHE A 38 -4.35 -7.81 -6.85
N SER A 39 -4.88 -8.97 -7.26
CA SER A 39 -5.36 -10.01 -6.33
C SER A 39 -4.22 -10.58 -5.48
N TYR A 40 -3.03 -10.79 -6.06
CA TYR A 40 -1.85 -11.20 -5.31
C TYR A 40 -1.45 -10.14 -4.28
N GLY A 41 -1.39 -8.86 -4.68
CA GLY A 41 -1.06 -7.75 -3.79
C GLY A 41 -2.04 -7.65 -2.62
N LEU A 42 -3.35 -7.73 -2.90
CA LEU A 42 -4.42 -7.68 -1.92
C LEU A 42 -4.36 -8.85 -0.93
N ALA A 43 -4.31 -10.08 -1.44
CA ALA A 43 -4.30 -11.27 -0.58
C ALA A 43 -3.01 -11.37 0.25
N SER A 44 -1.85 -11.08 -0.35
CA SER A 44 -0.57 -11.17 0.36
C SER A 44 -0.48 -10.14 1.50
N VAL A 45 -0.89 -8.88 1.28
CA VAL A 45 -0.82 -7.88 2.35
C VAL A 45 -1.82 -8.15 3.48
N MET A 46 -3.01 -8.66 3.16
CA MET A 46 -4.00 -9.03 4.19
C MET A 46 -3.47 -10.19 5.06
N LEU A 47 -2.84 -11.19 4.45
CA LEU A 47 -2.19 -12.28 5.19
C LEU A 47 -1.03 -11.77 6.05
N ILE A 48 -0.16 -10.90 5.49
CA ILE A 48 0.95 -10.30 6.22
C ILE A 48 0.45 -9.51 7.43
N ARG A 49 -0.58 -8.67 7.24
CA ARG A 49 -1.18 -7.88 8.31
C ARG A 49 -1.84 -8.76 9.38
N ALA A 50 -2.50 -9.85 8.99
CA ALA A 50 -3.05 -10.83 9.92
C ALA A 50 -1.96 -11.47 10.78
N ILE A 51 -0.85 -11.91 10.17
CA ILE A 51 0.29 -12.49 10.90
C ILE A 51 0.86 -11.48 11.91
N ILE A 52 1.10 -10.24 11.48
CA ILE A 52 1.62 -9.17 12.36
C ILE A 52 0.66 -8.91 13.53
N LEU A 53 -0.64 -8.81 13.25
CA LEU A 53 -1.65 -8.58 14.27
C LEU A 53 -1.72 -9.71 15.30
N LEU A 54 -1.55 -10.96 14.88
CA LEU A 54 -1.47 -12.11 15.79
C LEU A 54 -0.23 -12.08 16.68
N PHE A 55 0.93 -11.66 16.14
CA PHE A 55 2.12 -11.43 16.95
C PHE A 55 1.91 -10.30 17.96
N GLU A 56 1.24 -9.21 17.56
CA GLU A 56 0.89 -8.14 18.47
C GLU A 56 -0.05 -8.60 19.57
N ALA A 57 -1.04 -9.44 19.26
CA ALA A 57 -1.97 -9.99 20.25
C ALA A 57 -1.23 -10.76 21.33
N GLN A 58 -0.24 -11.57 20.94
CA GLN A 58 0.60 -12.31 21.89
C GLN A 58 1.45 -11.37 22.75
N PHE A 59 2.09 -10.37 22.12
CA PHE A 59 3.04 -9.49 22.81
C PHE A 59 2.37 -8.45 23.72
N LYS A 60 1.21 -7.94 23.31
CA LYS A 60 0.39 -6.97 24.07
C LYS A 60 -0.68 -7.63 24.93
N SER A 61 -0.79 -8.95 24.87
CA SER A 61 -1.78 -9.76 25.60
C SER A 61 -3.23 -9.28 25.42
N PHE A 62 -3.56 -8.77 24.23
CA PHE A 62 -4.92 -8.30 23.95
C PHE A 62 -5.80 -9.41 23.37
N GLU A 63 -7.10 -9.25 23.55
CA GLU A 63 -8.12 -10.16 23.04
C GLU A 63 -8.93 -9.51 21.92
N PHE A 64 -9.43 -10.35 21.01
CA PHE A 64 -10.35 -9.93 19.96
C PHE A 64 -11.79 -10.06 20.45
N THR A 65 -12.51 -8.95 20.49
CA THR A 65 -13.95 -8.93 20.76
C THR A 65 -14.68 -8.74 19.45
N ALA A 66 -15.57 -9.67 19.08
CA ALA A 66 -16.36 -9.55 17.86
C ALA A 66 -17.26 -8.32 17.93
N ASN A 67 -17.36 -7.56 16.83
CA ASN A 67 -18.23 -6.41 16.76
C ASN A 67 -19.70 -6.90 16.81
N PRO A 68 -20.48 -6.55 17.85
CA PRO A 68 -21.86 -7.03 18.00
C PRO A 68 -22.81 -6.42 16.96
N VAL A 69 -22.40 -5.36 16.28
CA VAL A 69 -23.20 -4.62 15.29
C VAL A 69 -22.53 -4.72 13.92
N PHE A 70 -22.19 -5.93 13.48
CA PHE A 70 -21.66 -6.15 12.15
C PHE A 70 -22.64 -5.70 11.06
N ASN A 71 -22.18 -4.80 10.17
CA ASN A 71 -22.96 -4.29 9.05
C ASN A 71 -22.25 -4.55 7.70
N PRO A 72 -22.80 -5.44 6.84
CA PRO A 72 -22.25 -5.70 5.51
C PRO A 72 -22.16 -4.47 4.61
N GLU A 73 -23.08 -3.51 4.77
CA GLU A 73 -23.06 -2.26 4.01
C GLU A 73 -21.85 -1.39 4.37
N GLU A 74 -21.56 -1.26 5.67
CA GLU A 74 -20.36 -0.55 6.14
C GLU A 74 -19.08 -1.23 5.71
N LEU A 75 -19.05 -2.56 5.70
CA LEU A 75 -17.90 -3.33 5.19
C LEU A 75 -17.63 -3.00 3.71
N PHE A 76 -18.68 -3.00 2.88
CA PHE A 76 -18.57 -2.64 1.47
C PHE A 76 -18.17 -1.17 1.29
N ASN A 77 -18.78 -0.27 2.04
CA ASN A 77 -18.47 1.16 1.99
C ASN A 77 -17.03 1.45 2.39
N SER A 78 -16.50 0.74 3.39
CA SER A 78 -15.10 0.78 3.80
C SER A 78 -14.16 0.30 2.70
N PHE A 79 -14.45 -0.87 2.10
CA PHE A 79 -13.66 -1.38 0.97
C PHE A 79 -13.64 -0.39 -0.19
N TRP A 80 -14.81 0.15 -0.55
CA TRP A 80 -14.95 1.09 -1.66
C TRP A 80 -14.24 2.43 -1.37
N TYR A 81 -14.31 2.91 -0.13
CA TYR A 81 -13.58 4.09 0.31
C TYR A 81 -12.07 3.89 0.15
N HIS A 82 -11.53 2.80 0.72
CA HIS A 82 -10.10 2.51 0.66
C HIS A 82 -9.61 2.22 -0.76
N PHE A 83 -10.46 1.64 -1.62
CA PHE A 83 -10.12 1.43 -3.03
C PHE A 83 -9.95 2.77 -3.76
N LYS A 84 -10.89 3.71 -3.57
CA LYS A 84 -10.80 5.05 -4.15
C LYS A 84 -9.58 5.81 -3.61
N SER A 85 -9.30 5.69 -2.31
CA SER A 85 -8.14 6.33 -1.67
C SER A 85 -6.83 5.79 -2.27
N ALA A 86 -6.65 4.47 -2.25
CA ALA A 86 -5.46 3.81 -2.78
C ALA A 86 -5.28 4.13 -4.27
N LEU A 87 -6.35 4.06 -5.07
CA LEU A 87 -6.28 4.39 -6.50
C LEU A 87 -5.85 5.84 -6.73
N THR A 88 -6.37 6.79 -5.95
CA THR A 88 -6.03 8.21 -6.07
C THR A 88 -4.56 8.44 -5.78
N GLU A 89 -4.05 7.89 -4.69
CA GLU A 89 -2.66 8.05 -4.29
C GLU A 89 -1.70 7.33 -5.25
N GLU A 90 -2.01 6.11 -5.66
CA GLU A 90 -1.15 5.38 -6.61
C GLU A 90 -1.12 6.06 -7.98
N LEU A 91 -2.23 6.60 -8.47
CA LEU A 91 -2.23 7.41 -9.71
C LEU A 91 -1.34 8.65 -9.59
N MET A 92 -1.37 9.32 -8.43
CA MET A 92 -0.57 10.52 -8.20
C MET A 92 0.93 10.20 -8.09
N TYR A 93 1.30 9.18 -7.30
CA TYR A 93 2.70 8.94 -6.97
C TYR A 93 3.39 7.87 -7.82
N ARG A 94 2.65 6.83 -8.28
CA ARG A 94 3.19 5.68 -9.03
C ARG A 94 2.68 5.65 -10.48
N GLY A 95 1.80 6.59 -10.85
CA GLY A 95 1.31 6.77 -12.21
C GLY A 95 2.30 7.50 -13.11
N ALA A 96 1.81 8.54 -13.79
CA ALA A 96 2.61 9.26 -14.80
C ALA A 96 3.91 9.84 -14.22
N LEU A 97 3.90 10.37 -12.99
CA LEU A 97 5.07 10.98 -12.36
C LEU A 97 6.22 10.00 -12.17
N LEU A 98 5.95 8.83 -11.57
CA LEU A 98 6.99 7.80 -11.39
C LEU A 98 7.51 7.31 -12.74
N TYR A 99 6.63 7.06 -13.71
CA TYR A 99 7.05 6.66 -15.05
C TYR A 99 8.02 7.67 -15.67
N ILE A 100 7.66 8.96 -15.68
CA ILE A 100 8.48 10.04 -16.22
C ILE A 100 9.84 10.11 -15.51
N LEU A 101 9.85 10.06 -14.17
CA LEU A 101 11.09 10.08 -13.39
C LEU A 101 11.98 8.86 -13.70
N ILE A 102 11.41 7.66 -13.83
CA ILE A 102 12.16 6.46 -14.21
C ILE A 102 12.85 6.68 -15.57
N GLN A 103 12.15 7.24 -16.56
CA GLN A 103 12.72 7.48 -17.89
C GLN A 103 13.80 8.57 -17.89
N ARG A 104 13.66 9.61 -17.05
CA ARG A 104 14.53 10.79 -17.08
C ARG A 104 15.78 10.64 -16.21
N ILE A 105 15.66 10.04 -15.04
CA ILE A 105 16.73 9.99 -14.03
C ILE A 105 17.04 8.57 -13.52
N GLY A 106 16.39 7.56 -14.11
CA GLY A 106 16.59 6.16 -13.79
C GLY A 106 15.77 5.69 -12.58
N PRO A 107 15.52 4.37 -12.48
CA PRO A 107 14.58 3.80 -11.52
C PRO A 107 14.99 3.98 -10.06
N LYS A 108 16.29 3.87 -9.76
CA LYS A 108 16.78 4.00 -8.38
C LYS A 108 16.44 5.38 -7.79
N LYS A 109 16.76 6.46 -8.54
CA LYS A 109 16.51 7.83 -8.08
C LYS A 109 15.01 8.13 -8.03
N ALA A 110 14.27 7.73 -9.06
CA ALA A 110 12.82 7.93 -9.15
C ALA A 110 12.05 7.30 -7.97
N ILE A 111 12.39 6.05 -7.62
CA ILE A 111 11.77 5.35 -6.48
C ILE A 111 12.05 6.11 -5.18
N TRP A 112 13.30 6.47 -4.88
CA TRP A 112 13.63 7.20 -3.66
C TRP A 112 12.91 8.55 -3.55
N ILE A 113 12.91 9.34 -4.64
CA ILE A 113 12.27 10.66 -4.66
C ILE A 113 10.77 10.54 -4.42
N THR A 114 10.08 9.69 -5.17
CA THR A 114 8.62 9.53 -5.04
C THR A 114 8.22 8.97 -3.67
N SER A 115 9.04 8.10 -3.08
CA SER A 115 8.80 7.54 -1.75
C SER A 115 8.98 8.57 -0.63
N LEU A 116 10.00 9.44 -0.75
CA LEU A 116 10.22 10.53 0.20
C LEU A 116 9.07 11.55 0.13
N ILE A 117 8.67 11.95 -1.08
CA ILE A 117 7.54 12.87 -1.29
C ILE A 117 6.26 12.26 -0.72
N PHE A 118 6.03 10.97 -0.96
CA PHE A 118 4.88 10.25 -0.41
C PHE A 118 4.86 10.26 1.12
N GLY A 119 6.00 10.01 1.77
CA GLY A 119 6.05 10.04 3.23
C GLY A 119 5.89 11.45 3.82
N VAL A 120 6.46 12.48 3.18
CA VAL A 120 6.27 13.88 3.59
C VAL A 120 4.82 14.32 3.39
N TYR A 121 4.15 13.88 2.33
CA TYR A 121 2.71 14.14 2.11
C TYR A 121 1.87 13.72 3.32
N HIS A 122 2.22 12.62 3.99
CA HIS A 122 1.49 12.14 5.16
C HIS A 122 1.61 13.05 6.39
N TRP A 123 2.61 13.92 6.48
CA TRP A 123 2.64 14.94 7.52
C TRP A 123 1.49 15.95 7.36
N PHE A 124 1.11 16.24 6.12
CA PHE A 124 0.02 17.17 5.81
C PHE A 124 -1.33 16.46 5.87
N SER A 125 -1.45 15.27 5.27
CA SER A 125 -2.73 14.53 5.26
C SER A 125 -3.16 14.09 6.66
N TYR A 126 -2.22 13.78 7.55
CA TYR A 126 -2.49 13.45 8.96
C TYR A 126 -2.47 14.67 9.88
N ASN A 127 -2.34 15.89 9.33
CA ASN A 127 -2.29 17.14 10.11
C ASN A 127 -1.22 17.14 11.23
N MET A 128 -0.05 16.56 10.93
CA MET A 128 1.09 16.43 11.86
C MET A 128 2.17 17.48 11.63
N PHE A 129 2.11 18.22 10.53
CA PHE A 129 3.11 19.24 10.20
C PHE A 129 3.15 20.33 11.29
N GLY A 130 4.35 20.62 11.80
CA GLY A 130 4.55 21.54 12.93
C GLY A 130 4.36 20.92 14.31
N GLY A 131 4.03 19.61 14.38
CA GLY A 131 3.95 18.84 15.63
C GLY A 131 5.31 18.36 16.14
N ALA A 132 5.28 17.36 17.02
CA ALA A 132 6.49 16.77 17.59
C ALA A 132 7.33 16.03 16.51
N ILE A 133 8.64 16.21 16.55
CA ILE A 133 9.55 15.70 15.52
C ILE A 133 9.61 14.16 15.46
N VAL A 134 9.51 13.48 16.60
CA VAL A 134 9.63 12.02 16.68
C VAL A 134 8.47 11.31 15.97
N PRO A 135 7.18 11.63 16.24
CA PRO A 135 6.06 11.11 15.45
C PRO A 135 6.14 11.43 13.96
N MET A 136 6.60 12.64 13.60
CA MET A 136 6.79 13.00 12.19
C MET A 136 7.84 12.11 11.50
N ILE A 137 8.99 11.88 12.13
CA ILE A 137 10.02 10.96 11.62
C ILE A 137 9.45 9.54 11.51
N TYR A 138 8.70 9.08 12.51
CA TYR A 138 8.05 7.77 12.48
C TYR A 138 7.09 7.63 11.29
N ILE A 139 6.20 8.60 11.07
CA ILE A 139 5.27 8.58 9.92
C ILE A 139 6.01 8.62 8.60
N LEU A 140 7.05 9.46 8.48
CA LEU A 140 7.90 9.52 7.28
C LEU A 140 8.52 8.15 6.98
N LEU A 141 9.02 7.46 8.01
CA LEU A 141 9.62 6.14 7.87
C LEU A 141 8.59 5.09 7.42
N ILE A 142 7.47 4.94 8.14
CA ILE A 142 6.54 3.84 7.83
C ILE A 142 5.83 4.03 6.48
N THR A 143 5.41 5.27 6.17
CA THR A 143 4.69 5.58 4.93
C THR A 143 5.67 5.69 3.76
N GLY A 144 6.85 6.28 3.97
CA GLY A 144 7.90 6.35 2.95
C GLY A 144 8.43 4.97 2.56
N VAL A 145 8.64 4.06 3.53
CA VAL A 145 9.07 2.67 3.24
C VAL A 145 7.95 1.90 2.53
N ALA A 146 6.69 2.04 2.94
CA ALA A 146 5.56 1.47 2.19
C ALA A 146 5.55 1.98 0.74
N GLY A 147 5.73 3.30 0.58
CA GLY A 147 5.78 3.94 -0.72
C GLY A 147 6.94 3.48 -1.62
N PHE A 148 8.09 3.17 -1.01
CA PHE A 148 9.24 2.58 -1.69
C PHE A 148 8.92 1.20 -2.21
N VAL A 149 8.28 0.37 -1.40
CA VAL A 149 7.91 -1.01 -1.76
C VAL A 149 6.91 -1.01 -2.90
N TRP A 150 5.93 -0.11 -2.90
CA TRP A 150 4.94 0.02 -3.97
C TRP A 150 5.53 0.58 -5.26
N ALA A 151 6.41 1.58 -5.19
CA ALA A 151 7.15 2.06 -6.36
C ALA A 151 8.11 0.99 -6.92
N TYR A 152 8.69 0.16 -6.06
CA TYR A 152 9.47 -1.01 -6.46
C TYR A 152 8.59 -2.05 -7.17
N ALA A 153 7.39 -2.32 -6.66
CA ALA A 153 6.41 -3.20 -7.31
C ALA A 153 6.14 -2.71 -8.74
N TYR A 154 5.76 -1.43 -8.90
CA TYR A 154 5.52 -0.82 -10.22
C TYR A 154 6.71 -0.99 -11.16
N HIS A 155 7.92 -0.67 -10.71
CA HIS A 155 9.11 -0.77 -11.55
C HIS A 155 9.41 -2.22 -11.98
N LYS A 156 9.09 -3.22 -11.16
CA LYS A 156 9.35 -4.63 -11.48
C LYS A 156 8.25 -5.31 -12.29
N THR A 157 7.01 -4.87 -12.13
CA THR A 157 5.86 -5.45 -12.82
C THR A 157 5.45 -4.66 -14.06
N ASN A 158 5.97 -3.44 -14.24
CA ASN A 158 5.50 -2.43 -15.18
C ASN A 158 3.99 -2.15 -15.04
N SER A 159 3.47 -2.23 -13.81
CA SER A 159 2.05 -2.05 -13.53
C SER A 159 1.79 -1.61 -12.11
N MET A 160 0.86 -0.68 -11.93
CA MET A 160 0.42 -0.24 -10.61
C MET A 160 -0.52 -1.24 -9.93
N ALA A 161 -1.01 -2.27 -10.62
CA ALA A 161 -2.09 -3.12 -10.10
C ALA A 161 -1.71 -3.80 -8.77
N MET A 162 -0.48 -4.31 -8.66
CA MET A 162 0.02 -4.90 -7.41
C MET A 162 0.12 -3.88 -6.27
N ALA A 163 0.63 -2.67 -6.57
CA ALA A 163 0.74 -1.59 -5.59
C ALA A 163 -0.65 -1.17 -5.06
N ILE A 164 -1.63 -1.00 -5.96
CA ILE A 164 -3.02 -0.69 -5.59
C ILE A 164 -3.60 -1.80 -4.70
N GLY A 165 -3.39 -3.08 -5.06
CA GLY A 165 -3.87 -4.21 -4.26
C GLY A 165 -3.25 -4.23 -2.85
N MET A 166 -1.93 -4.02 -2.75
CA MET A 166 -1.22 -3.97 -1.46
C MET A 166 -1.65 -2.76 -0.60
N HIS A 167 -1.82 -1.60 -1.23
CA HIS A 167 -2.26 -0.39 -0.53
C HIS A 167 -3.70 -0.56 0.00
N LEU A 168 -4.64 -0.92 -0.88
CA LEU A 168 -6.02 -1.22 -0.51
C LEU A 168 -6.09 -2.26 0.61
N GLY A 169 -5.44 -3.40 0.43
CA GLY A 169 -5.51 -4.51 1.38
C GLY A 169 -4.99 -4.13 2.75
N SER A 170 -3.91 -3.33 2.81
CA SER A 170 -3.40 -2.82 4.08
C SER A 170 -4.45 -1.94 4.78
N ASN A 171 -4.99 -0.92 4.10
CA ASN A 171 -5.89 0.05 4.74
C ASN A 171 -7.25 -0.57 5.09
N PHE A 172 -7.77 -1.41 4.20
CA PHE A 172 -9.00 -2.15 4.45
C PHE A 172 -8.83 -3.09 5.64
N PHE A 173 -7.74 -3.86 5.69
CA PHE A 173 -7.45 -4.75 6.83
C PHE A 173 -7.42 -4.00 8.16
N LEU A 174 -6.73 -2.85 8.23
CA LEU A 174 -6.68 -2.06 9.46
C LEU A 174 -8.10 -1.68 9.92
N SER A 175 -8.99 -1.34 8.98
CA SER A 175 -10.38 -0.97 9.30
C SER A 175 -11.23 -2.15 9.80
N LEU A 176 -10.82 -3.40 9.55
CA LEU A 176 -11.53 -4.58 10.04
C LEU A 176 -11.30 -4.85 11.52
N PHE A 177 -10.10 -4.50 12.03
CA PHE A 177 -9.62 -4.97 13.33
C PHE A 177 -9.12 -3.86 14.27
N LEU A 178 -8.81 -2.67 13.75
CA LEU A 178 -8.21 -1.57 14.52
C LEU A 178 -9.05 -0.30 14.44
N PRO A 179 -8.94 0.58 15.46
CA PRO A 179 -9.42 1.95 15.35
C PRO A 179 -8.75 2.65 14.16
N ASN A 180 -9.57 3.06 13.19
CA ASN A 180 -9.11 3.72 11.98
C ASN A 180 -10.19 4.70 11.51
N GLN A 181 -9.81 5.70 10.72
CA GLN A 181 -10.73 6.73 10.23
C GLN A 181 -10.80 6.68 8.70
N PRO A 182 -11.99 6.84 8.09
CA PRO A 182 -13.30 7.05 8.72
C PRO A 182 -14.01 5.75 9.16
N TYR A 183 -13.38 4.59 8.94
CA TYR A 183 -13.90 3.27 9.36
C TYR A 183 -12.89 2.56 10.23
N GLY A 184 -13.34 1.81 11.24
CA GLY A 184 -12.50 1.03 12.14
C GLY A 184 -13.29 -0.05 12.85
N GLU A 185 -12.60 -1.08 13.33
CA GLU A 185 -13.15 -2.15 14.18
C GLU A 185 -14.42 -2.82 13.60
N LEU A 186 -14.50 -2.94 12.27
CA LEU A 186 -15.72 -3.39 11.57
C LEU A 186 -16.09 -4.85 11.86
N LEU A 187 -15.10 -5.72 12.10
CA LEU A 187 -15.31 -7.13 12.43
C LEU A 187 -15.01 -7.43 13.89
N TYR A 188 -13.90 -6.88 14.39
CA TYR A 188 -13.43 -7.07 15.75
C TYR A 188 -12.84 -5.77 16.29
N SER A 189 -12.98 -5.57 17.59
CA SER A 189 -12.24 -4.57 18.37
C SER A 189 -11.20 -5.25 19.25
N ILE A 190 -10.18 -4.50 19.64
CA ILE A 190 -9.12 -4.98 20.52
C ILE A 190 -9.39 -4.52 21.95
N THR A 191 -9.38 -5.45 22.91
CA THR A 191 -9.59 -5.19 24.33
C THR A 191 -8.50 -5.80 25.20
N GLY A 192 -8.27 -5.27 26.40
CA GLY A 192 -7.32 -5.85 27.36
C GLY A 192 -5.85 -5.62 27.03
N VAL A 193 -5.51 -4.53 26.33
CA VAL A 193 -4.13 -4.20 25.99
C VAL A 193 -3.31 -3.96 27.25
N ALA A 194 -2.26 -4.77 27.45
CA ALA A 194 -1.34 -4.57 28.57
C ALA A 194 -0.56 -3.25 28.43
N GLU A 195 -0.32 -2.57 29.56
CA GLU A 195 0.57 -1.41 29.59
C GLU A 195 2.01 -1.87 29.32
N LEU A 196 2.57 -1.41 28.19
CA LEU A 196 3.95 -1.66 27.82
C LEU A 196 4.83 -0.49 28.29
N SER A 197 6.09 -0.79 28.62
CA SER A 197 7.11 0.24 28.81
C SER A 197 7.31 1.06 27.52
N GLU A 198 7.79 2.30 27.65
CA GLU A 198 7.99 3.21 26.49
C GLU A 198 8.83 2.58 25.37
N TRP A 199 9.92 1.89 25.73
CA TRP A 199 10.77 1.19 24.76
C TRP A 199 10.04 0.05 24.05
N ASN A 200 9.25 -0.73 24.79
CA ASN A 200 8.46 -1.81 24.21
C ASN A 200 7.35 -1.26 23.30
N GLN A 201 6.72 -0.14 23.65
CA GLN A 201 5.76 0.54 22.78
C GLN A 201 6.42 0.98 21.46
N LEU A 202 7.62 1.56 21.53
CA LEU A 202 8.37 1.96 20.33
C LEU A 202 8.73 0.74 19.46
N TYR A 203 9.21 -0.35 20.06
CA TYR A 203 9.54 -1.57 19.30
C TYR A 203 8.32 -2.16 18.62
N VAL A 204 7.18 -2.25 19.30
CA VAL A 204 5.95 -2.73 18.66
C VAL A 204 5.50 -1.76 17.58
N ALA A 205 5.52 -0.45 17.80
CA ALA A 205 5.15 0.53 16.79
C ALA A 205 6.04 0.44 15.52
N LEU A 206 7.34 0.21 15.69
CA LEU A 206 8.26 0.00 14.57
C LEU A 206 8.01 -1.33 13.87
N PHE A 207 7.77 -2.41 14.61
CA PHE A 207 7.44 -3.72 14.07
C PHE A 207 6.13 -3.68 13.26
N SER A 208 5.06 -3.12 13.83
CA SER A 208 3.74 -3.00 13.20
C SER A 208 3.73 -2.01 12.03
N GLY A 209 4.57 -0.97 12.10
CA GLY A 209 4.69 0.06 11.08
C GLY A 209 5.55 -0.37 9.89
N LEU A 210 6.74 -0.93 10.13
CA LEU A 210 7.70 -1.28 9.09
C LEU A 210 7.62 -2.74 8.66
N GLY A 211 7.29 -3.65 9.57
CA GLY A 211 7.15 -5.08 9.32
C GLY A 211 6.28 -5.42 8.10
N PRO A 212 5.09 -4.82 7.93
CA PRO A 212 4.25 -5.10 6.77
C PRO A 212 4.96 -4.74 5.46
N SER A 213 5.61 -3.58 5.40
CA SER A 213 6.33 -3.12 4.21
C SER A 213 7.53 -4.00 3.88
N ILE A 214 8.29 -4.41 4.90
CA ILE A 214 9.42 -5.34 4.72
C ILE A 214 8.91 -6.69 4.18
N LEU A 215 7.83 -7.23 4.74
CA LEU A 215 7.26 -8.49 4.28
C LEU A 215 6.62 -8.38 2.89
N MET A 216 5.98 -7.24 2.57
CA MET A 216 5.48 -6.94 1.22
C MET A 216 6.62 -6.95 0.19
N PHE A 217 7.79 -6.43 0.53
CA PHE A 217 8.97 -6.50 -0.36
C PHE A 217 9.33 -7.95 -0.69
N PHE A 218 9.35 -8.85 0.30
CA PHE A 218 9.58 -10.27 0.07
C PHE A 218 8.45 -10.95 -0.71
N ALA A 219 7.19 -10.56 -0.48
CA ALA A 219 6.05 -11.03 -1.27
C ALA A 219 6.21 -10.65 -2.75
N ILE A 220 6.62 -9.42 -3.07
CA ILE A 220 6.93 -9.02 -4.45
C ILE A 220 8.03 -9.90 -5.05
N LYS A 221 9.10 -10.16 -4.30
CA LYS A 221 10.19 -11.06 -4.77
C LYS A 221 9.69 -12.47 -5.06
N LEU A 222 8.83 -13.01 -4.20
CA LEU A 222 8.22 -14.31 -4.38
C LEU A 222 7.35 -14.34 -5.64
N TYR A 223 6.48 -13.33 -5.83
CA TYR A 223 5.68 -13.19 -7.04
C TYR A 223 6.55 -13.19 -8.30
N LEU A 224 7.60 -12.37 -8.35
CA LEU A 224 8.47 -12.26 -9.52
C LEU A 224 9.17 -13.59 -9.82
N LYS A 225 9.55 -14.35 -8.79
CA LYS A 225 10.13 -15.70 -8.94
C LYS A 225 9.11 -16.69 -9.51
N MET A 226 7.87 -16.66 -9.03
CA MET A 226 6.78 -17.51 -9.52
C MET A 226 6.41 -17.16 -10.97
N GLU A 227 6.30 -15.88 -11.29
CA GLU A 227 5.99 -15.39 -12.63
C GLU A 227 7.06 -15.83 -13.63
N LYS A 228 8.34 -15.68 -13.27
CA LYS A 228 9.45 -16.18 -14.10
C LYS A 228 9.33 -17.68 -14.35
N LYS A 229 9.13 -18.48 -13.30
CA LYS A 229 8.99 -19.94 -13.42
C LYS A 229 7.82 -20.35 -14.32
N PHE A 230 6.68 -19.66 -14.20
CA PHE A 230 5.51 -19.92 -15.03
C PHE A 230 5.81 -19.64 -16.52
N ASN A 231 6.41 -18.48 -16.82
CA ASN A 231 6.77 -18.11 -18.19
C ASN A 231 7.82 -19.05 -18.79
N ASP A 232 8.79 -19.51 -17.98
CA ASP A 232 9.81 -20.47 -18.42
C ASP A 232 9.18 -21.83 -18.73
N SER A 233 8.18 -22.27 -17.95
CA SER A 233 7.44 -23.52 -18.23
C SER A 233 6.54 -23.43 -19.47
N GLU A 234 5.91 -22.28 -19.71
CA GLU A 234 5.05 -22.08 -20.89
C GLU A 234 5.87 -22.12 -22.18
N LYS A 235 7.07 -21.51 -22.18
CA LYS A 235 8.01 -21.57 -23.30
C LYS A 235 8.56 -22.98 -23.59
N ALA A 236 8.66 -23.83 -22.58
CA ALA A 236 9.13 -25.21 -22.76
C ALA A 236 8.06 -26.11 -23.41
N LEU A 237 6.80 -25.67 -23.45
CA LEU A 237 5.66 -26.41 -24.01
C LEU A 237 5.25 -25.94 -25.41
N THR A 238 5.84 -24.84 -25.92
CA THR A 238 5.57 -24.22 -27.23
C THR A 238 6.75 -24.40 -28.16
#